data_AF-A0A662LA33-F1
#
_entry.id   AF-A0A662LA33-F1
#
_cell.length_a   1.000
_cell.length_b   1.000
_cell.length_c   1.000
_cell.angle_alpha   90.00
_cell.angle_beta   90.00
_cell.angle_gamma   90.00
#
_symmetry.space_group_name_H-M   'P 1'
#
loop_
_entity.id
_entity.type
_entity.pdbx_description
1 polymer ?
#
loop_
_entity_poly.entity_id
_entity_poly.type
_entity_poly.pdbx_seq_one_letter_code
_entity_poly.pdbx_strand_id
1 'polypeptide(L)'
;MNIYIIVFEVIKMEAKKIGEITEPLHNYKQEIVVVPVDMLKVIEIQRKPSDYHIRRLTESIRKIGFVTPLIAVKRDNEDKLIIIDGQHRFLAAKELGINELPCII
;
A
#
# COMPACT_ATOMS: atom_id res chain seq x y z
N MET A 1 8.50 20.93 29.30
CA MET A 1 7.65 20.22 28.32
C MET A 1 8.59 19.58 27.31
N ASN A 2 8.73 18.25 27.36
CA ASN A 2 9.88 17.53 26.82
C ASN A 2 9.71 17.27 25.32
N ILE A 3 10.55 17.89 24.49
CA ILE A 3 10.62 17.69 23.03
C ILE A 3 10.72 16.20 22.65
N TYR A 4 11.32 15.37 23.52
CA TYR A 4 11.42 13.93 23.30
C TYR A 4 10.06 13.22 23.22
N ILE A 5 9.02 13.72 23.90
CA ILE A 5 7.68 13.11 23.82
C ILE A 5 7.04 13.43 22.47
N ILE A 6 7.24 14.65 21.96
CA ILE A 6 6.73 15.05 20.64
C ILE A 6 7.47 14.26 19.55
N VAL A 7 8.79 14.03 19.67
CA VAL A 7 9.57 13.24 18.70
C VAL A 7 9.26 11.73 18.76
N PHE A 8 8.88 11.19 19.93
CA PHE A 8 8.44 9.79 20.03
C PHE A 8 7.04 9.56 19.40
N GLU A 9 6.18 10.58 19.42
CA GLU A 9 4.88 10.58 18.72
C GLU A 9 5.03 10.90 17.22
N VAL A 10 6.17 11.51 16.81
CA VAL A 10 6.56 11.73 15.42
C VAL A 10 6.97 10.38 14.81
N ILE A 11 5.93 9.68 14.34
CA ILE A 11 5.94 8.81 13.16
C ILE A 11 6.45 7.37 13.40
N LYS A 12 5.70 6.60 14.20
CA LYS A 12 5.54 5.18 13.87
C LYS A 12 4.68 5.07 12.60
N MET A 13 5.31 5.23 11.44
CA MET A 13 4.78 4.71 10.16
C MET A 13 4.93 3.20 10.20
N GLU A 14 4.06 2.54 10.93
CA GLU A 14 3.99 1.08 10.98
C GLU A 14 2.71 0.65 10.25
N ALA A 15 2.82 -0.43 9.47
CA ALA A 15 1.66 -1.05 8.85
C ALA A 15 0.67 -1.48 9.95
N LYS A 16 -0.55 -0.95 9.91
CA LYS A 16 -1.59 -1.28 10.88
C LYS A 16 -2.38 -2.49 10.40
N LYS A 17 -2.25 -3.64 11.10
CA LYS A 17 -3.09 -4.82 10.85
C LYS A 17 -4.55 -4.53 11.19
N ILE A 18 -5.43 -4.85 10.25
CA ILE A 18 -6.90 -4.69 10.35
C ILE A 18 -7.58 -6.05 10.42
N GLY A 19 -7.00 -7.08 9.79
CA GLY A 19 -7.57 -8.42 9.80
C GLY A 19 -6.63 -9.45 9.19
N GLU A 20 -7.11 -10.68 9.14
CA GLU A 20 -6.42 -11.79 8.51
C GLU A 20 -7.41 -12.68 7.77
N ILE A 21 -6.93 -13.28 6.68
CA ILE A 21 -7.66 -14.29 5.91
C ILE A 21 -6.75 -15.50 5.72
N THR A 22 -7.35 -16.68 5.61
CA THR A 22 -6.62 -17.91 5.28
C THR A 22 -6.77 -18.18 3.80
N GLU A 23 -5.65 -18.34 3.10
CA GLU A 23 -5.66 -18.67 1.67
C GLU A 23 -6.22 -20.08 1.47
N PRO A 24 -7.22 -20.28 0.60
CA PRO A 24 -7.98 -21.53 0.54
C PRO A 24 -7.21 -22.74 0.01
N LEU A 25 -6.17 -22.55 -0.81
CA LEU A 25 -5.44 -23.66 -1.45
C LEU A 25 -4.29 -24.19 -0.57
N HIS A 26 -3.45 -23.30 -0.04
CA HIS A 26 -2.23 -23.63 0.70
C HIS A 26 -2.33 -23.30 2.20
N ASN A 27 -3.45 -22.72 2.65
CA ASN A 27 -3.76 -22.44 4.06
C ASN A 27 -2.79 -21.51 4.80
N TYR A 28 -1.97 -20.73 4.09
CA TYR A 28 -1.17 -19.69 4.73
C TYR A 28 -2.05 -18.48 5.11
N LYS A 29 -1.57 -17.70 6.07
CA LYS A 29 -2.24 -16.49 6.54
C LYS A 29 -1.85 -15.31 5.67
N GLN A 30 -2.83 -14.56 5.21
CA GLN A 30 -2.66 -13.26 4.59
C GLN A 30 -3.16 -12.18 5.55
N GLU A 31 -2.41 -11.11 5.71
CA GLU A 31 -2.79 -10.00 6.59
C GLU A 31 -3.34 -8.84 5.79
N ILE A 32 -4.49 -8.32 6.22
CA ILE A 32 -5.04 -7.07 5.69
C ILE A 32 -4.47 -5.94 6.55
N VAL A 33 -3.68 -5.07 5.93
CA VAL A 33 -2.95 -3.99 6.60
C VAL A 33 -3.24 -2.65 5.95
N VAL A 34 -3.17 -1.56 6.70
CA VAL A 34 -3.11 -0.19 6.17
C VAL A 34 -1.67 0.30 6.25
N VAL A 35 -1.13 0.74 5.13
CA VAL A 35 0.30 1.00 4.97
C VAL A 35 0.52 2.41 4.45
N PRO A 36 1.41 3.22 5.07
CA PRO A 36 1.84 4.49 4.51
C PRO A 36 2.47 4.34 3.12
N VAL A 37 2.17 5.25 2.20
CA VAL A 37 2.64 5.20 0.81
C VAL A 37 4.18 5.14 0.71
N ASP A 38 4.90 5.77 1.64
CA ASP A 38 6.37 5.79 1.63
C ASP A 38 7.01 4.44 2.01
N MET A 39 6.24 3.55 2.67
CA MET A 39 6.66 2.18 2.96
C MET A 39 6.37 1.20 1.83
N LEU A 40 5.73 1.66 0.75
CA LEU A 40 5.42 0.85 -0.42
C LEU A 40 6.43 1.13 -1.54
N LYS A 41 6.83 0.07 -2.23
CA LYS A 41 7.62 0.17 -3.46
C LYS A 41 7.11 -0.74 -4.54
N VAL A 42 7.23 -0.32 -5.79
CA VAL A 42 6.89 -1.12 -6.96
C VAL A 42 8.13 -1.86 -7.45
N ILE A 43 7.99 -3.10 -7.91
CA ILE A 43 9.10 -3.82 -8.57
C ILE A 43 9.52 -3.08 -9.85
N GLU A 44 10.83 -2.89 -10.03
CA GLU A 44 11.42 -2.19 -11.18
C GLU A 44 11.18 -2.90 -12.53
N ILE A 45 10.94 -4.21 -12.53
CA ILE A 45 10.75 -5.05 -13.74
C ILE A 45 9.29 -5.02 -14.27
N GLN A 46 8.47 -4.06 -13.84
CA GLN A 46 7.10 -3.96 -14.33
C GLN A 46 7.00 -3.25 -15.69
N ARG A 47 5.98 -3.61 -16.49
CA ARG A 47 5.68 -2.92 -17.76
C ARG A 47 5.51 -1.42 -17.50
N LYS A 48 5.92 -0.60 -18.47
CA LYS A 48 5.72 0.86 -18.39
C LYS A 48 4.23 1.15 -18.10
N PRO A 49 3.91 1.92 -17.05
CA PRO A 49 2.54 2.27 -16.74
C PRO A 49 1.88 2.99 -17.94
N SER A 50 0.58 2.77 -18.12
CA SER A 50 -0.20 3.48 -19.14
C SER A 50 -0.88 4.68 -18.48
N ASP A 51 -0.55 5.87 -18.95
CA ASP A 51 -1.12 7.12 -18.45
C ASP A 51 -2.65 7.13 -18.56
N TYR A 52 -3.20 6.50 -19.61
CA TYR A 52 -4.65 6.36 -19.77
C TYR A 52 -5.28 5.52 -18.66
N HIS A 53 -4.68 4.39 -18.30
CA HIS A 53 -5.18 3.54 -17.23
C HIS A 53 -5.05 4.19 -15.86
N ILE A 54 -3.96 4.93 -15.62
CA ILE A 54 -3.80 5.70 -14.38
C ILE A 54 -4.89 6.76 -14.28
N ARG A 55 -5.08 7.60 -15.30
CA ARG A 55 -6.13 8.64 -15.29
C ARG A 55 -7.53 8.06 -15.05
N ARG A 56 -7.86 6.94 -15.69
CA ARG A 56 -9.15 6.28 -15.45
C ARG A 56 -9.31 5.78 -14.02
N LEU A 57 -8.24 5.26 -13.42
CA LEU A 57 -8.26 4.84 -12.02
C LEU A 57 -8.33 6.05 -11.08
N THR A 58 -7.58 7.12 -11.35
CA THR A 58 -7.66 8.39 -10.62
C THR A 58 -9.09 8.91 -10.57
N GLU A 59 -9.78 8.94 -11.71
CA GLU A 59 -11.19 9.35 -11.79
C GLU A 59 -12.15 8.39 -11.09
N SER A 60 -11.91 7.08 -11.18
CA SER A 60 -12.70 6.08 -10.46
C SER A 60 -12.55 6.24 -8.95
N ILE A 61 -11.32 6.32 -8.46
CA ILE A 61 -10.99 6.46 -7.03
C ILE A 61 -11.60 7.76 -6.48
N ARG A 62 -11.57 8.85 -7.25
CA ARG A 62 -12.24 10.11 -6.87
C ARG A 62 -13.74 9.94 -6.66
N LYS A 63 -14.41 9.08 -7.45
CA LYS A 63 -15.86 8.90 -7.43
C LYS A 63 -16.34 7.88 -6.40
N ILE A 64 -15.64 6.75 -6.26
CA ILE A 64 -16.10 5.60 -5.47
C ILE A 64 -15.13 5.19 -4.35
N GLY A 65 -13.99 5.87 -4.22
CA GLY A 65 -12.95 5.54 -3.26
C GLY A 65 -12.00 4.42 -3.74
N PHE A 66 -11.07 4.05 -2.86
CA PHE A 66 -10.07 3.00 -3.10
C PHE A 66 -10.63 1.64 -2.69
N VAL A 67 -11.38 1.00 -3.60
CA VAL A 67 -12.24 -0.15 -3.27
C VAL A 67 -11.53 -1.51 -3.25
N THR A 68 -10.31 -1.61 -3.79
CA THR A 68 -9.59 -2.89 -3.89
C THR A 68 -8.16 -2.73 -3.39
N PRO A 69 -7.76 -3.46 -2.33
CA PRO A 69 -6.44 -3.35 -1.73
C PRO A 69 -5.33 -3.73 -2.71
N LEU A 70 -4.13 -3.19 -2.49
CA LEU A 70 -2.92 -3.63 -3.17
C LEU A 70 -2.52 -5.03 -2.67
N ILE A 71 -1.81 -5.79 -3.49
CA ILE A 71 -1.13 -7.00 -3.01
C ILE A 71 0.36 -6.70 -2.94
N ALA A 72 0.94 -6.89 -1.76
CA ALA A 72 2.34 -6.68 -1.53
C ALA A 72 2.98 -7.87 -0.83
N VAL A 73 4.29 -7.97 -0.89
CA VAL A 73 5.06 -8.98 -0.16
C VAL A 73 6.15 -8.32 0.65
N LYS A 74 6.46 -8.90 1.81
CA LYS A 74 7.66 -8.56 2.57
C LYS A 74 8.81 -9.42 2.06
N ARG A 75 9.97 -8.82 1.82
CA ARG A 75 11.21 -9.56 1.54
C ARG A 75 12.17 -9.42 2.71
N ASP A 76 12.95 -10.46 2.94
CA ASP A 76 14.03 -10.40 3.90
C ASP A 76 15.03 -9.33 3.47
N ASN A 77 15.46 -8.50 4.43
CA ASN A 77 16.36 -7.35 4.23
C ASN A 77 15.75 -6.14 3.49
N GLU A 78 14.43 -6.03 3.41
CA GLU A 78 13.74 -4.88 2.81
C GLU A 78 12.81 -4.21 3.83
N ASP A 79 13.02 -2.92 4.08
CA ASP A 79 12.18 -2.14 5.01
C ASP A 79 10.82 -1.78 4.40
N LYS A 80 10.70 -1.87 3.07
CA LYS A 80 9.50 -1.54 2.32
C LYS A 80 8.77 -2.78 1.81
N LEU A 81 7.45 -2.72 1.84
CA LEU A 81 6.59 -3.71 1.22
C LEU A 81 6.62 -3.56 -0.31
N ILE A 82 6.73 -4.69 -0.98
CA ILE A 82 6.91 -4.75 -2.42
C ILE A 82 5.57 -5.04 -3.08
N ILE A 83 5.02 -4.06 -3.79
CA ILE A 83 3.78 -4.18 -4.54
C ILE A 83 3.98 -5.15 -5.72
N ILE A 84 3.27 -6.27 -5.68
CA ILE A 84 3.24 -7.27 -6.75
C ILE A 84 1.96 -7.21 -7.60
N ASP A 85 0.87 -6.65 -7.06
CA ASP A 85 -0.33 -6.29 -7.81
C ASP A 85 -0.90 -4.94 -7.38
N GLY A 86 -1.44 -4.20 -8.35
CA GLY A 86 -2.05 -2.89 -8.14
C GLY A 86 -1.16 -1.68 -8.44
N GLN A 87 -0.12 -1.82 -9.25
CA GLN A 87 0.76 -0.71 -9.64
C GLN A 87 0.01 0.54 -10.11
N HIS A 88 -0.94 0.44 -11.04
CA HIS A 88 -1.68 1.63 -11.51
C HIS A 88 -2.56 2.24 -10.41
N ARG A 89 -3.10 1.42 -9.50
CA ARG A 89 -3.86 1.89 -8.33
C ARG A 89 -2.96 2.67 -7.38
N PHE A 90 -1.76 2.16 -7.11
CA PHE A 90 -0.75 2.86 -6.32
C PHE A 90 -0.35 4.20 -6.95
N LEU A 91 -0.07 4.22 -8.26
CA LEU A 91 0.28 5.46 -8.96
C LEU A 91 -0.87 6.48 -8.96
N ALA A 92 -2.10 6.04 -9.21
CA ALA A 92 -3.29 6.89 -9.13
C ALA A 92 -3.50 7.44 -7.71
N ALA A 93 -3.27 6.64 -6.68
CA ALA A 93 -3.34 7.08 -5.29
C ALA A 93 -2.29 8.16 -4.97
N LYS A 94 -1.07 8.02 -5.49
CA LYS A 94 -0.03 9.05 -5.37
C LYS A 94 -0.43 10.36 -6.07
N GLU A 95 -1.01 10.27 -7.27
CA GLU A 95 -1.53 11.45 -7.98
C GLU A 95 -2.62 12.19 -7.19
N LEU A 96 -3.43 11.44 -6.43
CA LEU A 96 -4.51 11.98 -5.60
C LEU A 96 -4.03 12.49 -4.23
N GLY A 97 -2.75 12.32 -3.88
CA GLY A 97 -2.21 12.70 -2.57
C GLY A 97 -2.71 11.85 -1.41
N ILE A 98 -3.07 10.58 -1.67
CA ILE A 98 -3.45 9.63 -0.62
C ILE A 98 -2.19 9.19 0.13
N ASN A 99 -2.22 9.28 1.47
CA ASN A 99 -1.04 9.01 2.31
C ASN A 99 -0.93 7.56 2.79
N GLU A 100 -2.05 6.83 2.85
CA GLU A 100 -2.10 5.45 3.33
C GLU A 100 -2.99 4.60 2.45
N LEU A 101 -2.62 3.34 2.22
CA LEU A 101 -3.32 2.43 1.34
C LEU A 101 -3.56 1.06 1.99
N PRO A 102 -4.74 0.45 1.76
CA PRO A 102 -4.99 -0.92 2.20
C PRO A 102 -4.18 -1.88 1.32
N CYS A 103 -3.46 -2.79 1.96
CA CYS A 103 -2.68 -3.84 1.33
C CYS A 103 -3.03 -5.20 1.94
N ILE A 104 -2.92 -6.24 1.13
CA ILE A 104 -2.88 -7.62 1.58
C ILE A 104 -1.42 -8.08 1.45
N ILE A 105 -0.87 -8.61 2.54
CA ILE A 105 0.51 -9.12 2.62
C ILE A 105 0.56 -10.59 3.01
#